data_AF-A0A1T5KZP1-F1
#
_entry.id   AF-A0A1T5KZP1-F1
#
_cell.length_a   1.000
_cell.length_b   1.000
_cell.length_c   1.000
_cell.angle_alpha   90.00
_cell.angle_beta   90.00
_cell.angle_gamma   90.00
#
_symmetry.space_group_name_H-M   'P 1'
#
loop_
_entity.id
_entity.type
_entity.pdbx_description
1 polymer ?
#
loop_
_entity_poly.entity_id
_entity_poly.type
_entity_poly.pdbx_seq_one_letter_code
_entity_poly.pdbx_strand_id
1 'polypeptide(L)'
;MFHPDYDVDYIKKIMYSNKMSNGEIRNLLKKNMFDYINDISIEKIREIQINFINAARRAKQAGFDMIQIHGDRLLGSFTFSIFSKRKDEYGGSKENRVKMSVKIVKKIREEFYDMPIDYKFPIRKENPNLGKGGPCLEEIGVFVRLLDEAGVDSFINF
;
A
#
# COMPACT_ATOMS: atom_id res chain seq x y z
N MET A 1 2.16 3.43 10.23
CA MET A 1 1.19 3.17 9.14
C MET A 1 0.34 4.43 9.02
N PHE A 2 0.37 5.12 7.87
CA PHE A 2 -0.33 6.40 7.68
C PHE A 2 -1.58 6.18 6.81
N HIS A 3 -2.77 6.45 7.36
CA HIS A 3 -4.07 6.53 6.68
C HIS A 3 -4.00 7.60 5.59
N PRO A 4 -4.54 7.32 4.41
CA PRO A 4 -4.43 8.23 3.26
C PRO A 4 -5.12 9.58 3.49
N ASP A 5 -6.21 9.59 4.25
CA ASP A 5 -6.97 10.82 4.59
C ASP A 5 -6.65 11.35 6.00
N TYR A 6 -5.43 11.16 6.50
CA TYR A 6 -5.10 11.76 7.80
C TYR A 6 -5.13 13.28 7.74
N ASP A 7 -5.92 13.88 8.63
CA ASP A 7 -5.79 15.29 8.97
C ASP A 7 -4.44 15.49 9.68
N VAL A 8 -3.46 15.95 8.90
CA VAL A 8 -2.09 16.20 9.37
C VAL A 8 -2.05 17.28 10.43
N ASP A 9 -2.99 18.22 10.42
CA ASP A 9 -3.06 19.31 11.39
C ASP A 9 -3.67 18.82 12.70
N TYR A 10 -4.67 17.93 12.64
CA TYR A 10 -5.18 17.21 13.80
C TYR A 10 -4.08 16.34 14.45
N ILE A 11 -3.32 15.57 13.67
CA ILE A 11 -2.21 14.76 14.20
C ILE A 11 -1.15 15.65 14.85
N LYS A 12 -0.74 16.74 14.18
CA LYS A 12 0.21 17.71 14.75
C LYS A 12 -0.34 18.28 16.06
N LYS A 13 -1.61 18.69 16.08
CA LYS A 13 -2.25 19.27 17.27
C LYS A 13 -2.23 18.28 18.44
N ILE A 14 -2.53 17.00 18.20
CA ILE A 14 -2.42 15.98 19.24
C ILE A 14 -0.97 15.82 19.70
N MET A 15 -0.02 15.67 18.77
CA MET A 15 1.40 15.51 19.08
C MET A 15 1.96 16.66 19.92
N TYR A 16 1.61 17.91 19.59
CA TYR A 16 2.10 19.10 20.31
C TYR A 16 1.30 19.42 21.58
N SER A 17 0.12 18.84 21.77
CA SER A 17 -0.72 19.13 22.94
C SER A 17 -0.23 18.46 24.23
N ASN A 18 0.72 17.52 24.15
CA ASN A 18 1.14 16.64 25.27
C ASN A 18 -0.02 15.89 25.97
N LYS A 19 -1.22 15.85 25.36
CA LYS A 19 -2.40 15.17 25.91
C LYS A 19 -2.39 13.65 25.71
N MET A 20 -1.52 13.16 24.82
CA MET A 20 -1.34 11.75 24.52
C MET A 20 0.14 11.45 24.35
N SER A 21 0.58 10.30 24.86
CA SER A 21 1.91 9.77 24.60
C SER A 21 2.07 9.36 23.14
N ASN A 22 3.31 9.30 22.66
CA ASN A 22 3.63 8.76 21.33
C ASN A 22 3.12 7.32 21.11
N GLY A 23 3.00 6.53 22.18
CA GLY A 23 2.43 5.18 22.12
C GLY A 23 0.94 5.19 21.80
N GLU A 24 0.18 6.05 22.50
CA GLU A 24 -1.26 6.19 22.29
C GLU A 24 -1.59 6.73 20.90
N ILE A 25 -0.82 7.71 20.42
CA ILE A 25 -0.97 8.23 19.05
C ILE A 25 -0.73 7.12 18.03
N ARG A 26 0.33 6.32 18.17
CA ARG A 26 0.61 5.20 17.26
C ARG A 26 -0.52 4.16 17.27
N ASN A 27 -1.11 3.89 18.42
CA ASN A 27 -2.24 2.95 18.53
C ASN A 27 -3.49 3.51 17.84
N LEU A 28 -3.80 4.79 18.03
CA LEU A 28 -4.89 5.46 17.31
C LEU A 28 -4.68 5.38 15.79
N LEU A 29 -3.46 5.70 15.32
CA LEU A 29 -3.16 5.64 13.89
C LEU A 29 -3.21 4.21 13.32
N LYS A 30 -2.90 3.20 14.13
CA LYS A 30 -3.08 1.80 13.73
C LYS A 30 -4.56 1.47 13.62
N LYS A 31 -5.36 1.82 14.63
CA LYS A 31 -6.80 1.56 14.64
C LYS A 31 -7.51 2.23 13.46
N ASN A 32 -7.26 3.52 13.22
CA ASN A 32 -7.91 4.24 12.12
C ASN A 32 -7.59 3.61 10.76
N MET A 33 -6.34 3.19 10.54
CA MET A 33 -6.00 2.49 9.31
C MET A 33 -6.66 1.10 9.24
N PHE A 34 -6.82 0.40 10.36
CA PHE A 34 -7.46 -0.90 10.39
C PHE A 34 -8.93 -0.76 9.97
N ASP A 35 -9.64 0.18 10.57
CA ASP A 35 -11.03 0.47 10.26
C ASP A 35 -11.15 0.89 8.78
N TYR A 36 -10.32 1.84 8.33
CA TYR A 36 -10.32 2.31 6.94
C TYR A 36 -10.14 1.19 5.91
N ILE A 37 -9.14 0.32 6.09
CA ILE A 37 -8.85 -0.74 5.11
C ILE A 37 -9.99 -1.76 5.04
N ASN A 38 -10.70 -1.98 6.13
CA ASN A 38 -11.81 -2.93 6.16
C ASN A 38 -13.12 -2.31 5.67
N ASP A 39 -13.30 -1.00 5.83
CA ASP A 39 -14.56 -0.30 5.53
C ASP A 39 -14.56 0.48 4.21
N ILE A 40 -13.39 0.76 3.63
CA ILE A 40 -13.29 1.45 2.34
C ILE A 40 -14.08 0.70 1.26
N SER A 41 -14.91 1.42 0.51
CA SER A 41 -15.74 0.81 -0.54
C SER A 41 -14.92 0.42 -1.76
N ILE A 42 -15.47 -0.48 -2.57
CA ILE A 42 -14.83 -0.92 -3.83
C ILE A 42 -14.68 0.26 -4.80
N GLU A 43 -15.66 1.16 -4.83
CA GLU A 43 -15.65 2.38 -5.64
C GLU A 43 -14.48 3.27 -5.24
N LYS A 44 -14.27 3.46 -3.93
CA LYS A 44 -13.14 4.26 -3.44
C LYS A 44 -11.80 3.60 -3.72
N ILE A 45 -11.70 2.27 -3.62
CA ILE A 45 -10.49 1.53 -4.04
C ILE A 45 -10.19 1.80 -5.53
N ARG A 46 -11.21 1.75 -6.40
CA ARG A 46 -11.05 2.03 -7.84
C ARG A 46 -10.63 3.49 -8.09
N GLU A 47 -11.20 4.44 -7.36
CA GLU A 47 -10.80 5.86 -7.42
C GLU A 47 -9.32 6.02 -7.05
N ILE A 48 -8.88 5.36 -5.96
CA ILE A 48 -7.48 5.38 -5.55
C ILE A 48 -6.59 4.77 -6.63
N GLN A 49 -6.97 3.65 -7.24
CA GLN A 49 -6.22 3.06 -8.35
C GLN A 49 -6.04 4.06 -9.49
N ILE A 50 -7.12 4.74 -9.90
CA ILE A 50 -7.07 5.81 -10.91
C ILE A 50 -6.11 6.93 -10.49
N ASN A 51 -6.08 7.30 -9.21
CA ASN A 51 -5.16 8.31 -8.70
C ASN A 51 -3.68 7.88 -8.83
N PHE A 52 -3.35 6.61 -8.64
CA PHE A 52 -2.01 6.08 -8.94
C PHE A 52 -1.66 6.21 -10.43
N ILE A 53 -2.60 5.88 -11.33
CA ILE A 53 -2.37 6.01 -12.79
C ILE A 53 -2.20 7.46 -13.20
N ASN A 54 -3.01 8.36 -12.64
CA ASN A 54 -2.89 9.79 -12.87
C ASN A 54 -1.56 10.35 -12.33
N ALA A 55 -1.06 9.84 -11.21
CA ALA A 55 0.26 10.20 -10.71
C ALA A 55 1.36 9.73 -11.68
N ALA A 56 1.23 8.52 -12.23
CA ALA A 56 2.15 8.00 -13.24
C ALA A 56 2.17 8.84 -14.52
N ARG A 57 0.98 9.23 -15.03
CA ARG A 57 0.84 10.15 -16.16
C ARG A 57 1.58 11.46 -15.92
N ARG A 58 1.38 12.06 -14.74
CA ARG A 58 2.08 13.30 -14.35
C ARG A 58 3.60 13.11 -14.28
N ALA A 59 4.07 11.97 -13.76
CA ALA A 59 5.49 11.67 -13.72
C ALA A 59 6.10 11.57 -15.13
N LYS A 60 5.47 10.83 -16.05
CA LYS A 60 5.92 10.75 -17.45
C LYS A 60 5.91 12.14 -18.13
N GLN A 61 4.84 12.92 -17.93
CA GLN A 61 4.74 14.30 -18.46
C GLN A 61 5.82 15.24 -17.92
N ALA A 62 6.25 15.05 -16.67
CA ALA A 62 7.32 15.81 -16.06
C ALA A 62 8.73 15.35 -16.49
N GLY A 63 8.82 14.29 -17.32
CA GLY A 63 10.11 13.78 -17.83
C GLY A 63 10.85 12.84 -16.89
N PHE A 64 10.16 12.21 -15.92
CA PHE A 64 10.79 11.16 -15.11
C PHE A 64 11.02 9.90 -15.94
N ASP A 65 12.18 9.27 -15.76
CA ASP A 65 12.57 8.06 -16.50
C ASP A 65 11.94 6.77 -15.95
N MET A 66 11.47 6.77 -14.70
CA MET A 66 10.99 5.58 -14.00
C MET A 66 9.94 5.94 -12.95
N ILE A 67 9.10 4.96 -12.58
CA ILE A 67 8.18 5.05 -11.45
C ILE A 67 8.55 4.03 -10.38
N GLN A 68 8.54 4.45 -9.11
CA GLN A 68 8.49 3.54 -7.98
C GLN A 68 7.09 3.52 -7.37
N ILE A 69 6.45 2.35 -7.36
CA ILE A 69 5.19 2.15 -6.63
C ILE A 69 5.52 1.91 -5.16
N HIS A 70 4.98 2.76 -4.30
CA HIS A 70 5.12 2.63 -2.86
C HIS A 70 4.19 1.51 -2.34
N GLY A 71 4.67 0.26 -2.39
CA GLY A 71 3.94 -0.93 -1.91
C GLY A 71 3.80 -1.05 -0.40
N ASP A 72 4.40 -0.14 0.35
CA ASP A 72 4.20 0.03 1.79
C ASP A 72 2.98 0.92 2.12
N ARG A 73 2.59 0.97 3.39
CA ARG A 73 1.46 1.74 3.92
C ARG A 73 0.13 1.32 3.32
N LEU A 74 -0.46 2.07 2.39
CA LEU A 74 -1.81 1.79 1.90
C LEU A 74 -1.88 0.40 1.23
N LEU A 75 -1.10 0.18 0.17
CA LEU A 75 -0.99 -1.11 -0.51
C LEU A 75 -0.47 -2.20 0.44
N GLY A 76 0.47 -1.82 1.32
CA GLY A 76 0.99 -2.68 2.39
C GLY A 76 -0.08 -3.18 3.37
N SER A 77 -1.11 -2.37 3.61
CA SER A 77 -2.19 -2.71 4.55
C SER A 77 -3.19 -3.69 3.95
N PHE A 78 -3.42 -3.65 2.63
CA PHE A 78 -4.17 -4.70 1.92
C PHE A 78 -3.41 -6.03 1.94
N THR A 79 -2.09 -5.98 1.68
CA THR A 79 -1.19 -7.14 1.64
C THR A 79 -0.75 -7.65 3.02
N PHE A 80 -1.26 -7.07 4.10
CA PHE A 80 -1.00 -7.51 5.46
C PHE A 80 -2.22 -8.20 6.09
N SER A 81 -2.13 -9.51 6.32
CA SER A 81 -3.26 -10.36 6.76
C SER A 81 -3.79 -10.04 8.17
N ILE A 82 -3.00 -9.37 9.00
CA ILE A 82 -3.45 -8.90 10.32
C ILE A 82 -4.32 -7.65 10.16
N PHE A 83 -4.04 -6.80 9.17
CA PHE A 83 -4.75 -5.54 8.94
C PHE A 83 -5.99 -5.70 8.06
N SER A 84 -5.82 -6.36 6.91
CA SER A 84 -6.92 -6.62 6.00
C SER A 84 -7.68 -7.88 6.43
N LYS A 85 -8.90 -7.68 6.92
CA LYS A 85 -9.92 -8.70 7.20
C LYS A 85 -11.09 -8.62 6.20
N ARG A 86 -10.87 -7.95 5.07
CA ARG A 86 -11.83 -7.84 3.97
C ARG A 86 -12.26 -9.23 3.48
N LYS A 87 -13.52 -9.34 3.08
CA LYS A 87 -14.15 -10.56 2.52
C LYS A 87 -14.51 -10.43 1.04
N ASP A 88 -14.15 -9.32 0.42
CA ASP A 88 -14.42 -9.01 -0.98
C ASP A 88 -13.23 -9.39 -1.89
N GLU A 89 -13.25 -8.89 -3.13
CA GLU A 89 -12.21 -9.19 -4.12
C GLU A 89 -10.80 -8.71 -3.74
N TYR A 90 -10.65 -7.88 -2.68
CA TYR A 90 -9.38 -7.34 -2.19
C TYR A 90 -8.91 -7.97 -0.85
N GLY A 91 -9.58 -9.04 -0.40
CA GLY A 91 -9.28 -9.71 0.88
C GLY A 91 -9.41 -11.22 0.87
N GLY A 92 -9.20 -11.82 2.04
CA GLY A 92 -9.26 -13.27 2.26
C GLY A 92 -7.99 -13.97 1.79
N SER A 93 -7.87 -14.24 0.48
CA SER A 93 -6.71 -14.93 -0.06
C SER A 93 -5.52 -13.99 -0.29
N LYS A 94 -4.32 -14.54 -0.33
CA LYS A 94 -3.09 -13.81 -0.65
C LYS A 94 -3.20 -13.16 -2.05
N GLU A 95 -3.75 -13.87 -3.04
CA GLU A 95 -3.99 -13.37 -4.40
C GLU A 95 -4.93 -12.15 -4.43
N ASN A 96 -6.00 -12.17 -3.62
CA ASN A 96 -6.92 -11.05 -3.50
C ASN A 96 -6.26 -9.86 -2.80
N ARG A 97 -5.47 -10.10 -1.76
CA ARG A 97 -4.81 -9.05 -0.96
C ARG A 97 -3.78 -8.25 -1.76
N VAL A 98 -3.11 -8.85 -2.74
CA VAL A 98 -2.18 -8.15 -3.66
C VAL A 98 -2.88 -7.57 -4.90
N LYS A 99 -4.17 -7.90 -5.12
CA LYS A 99 -4.91 -7.56 -6.34
C LYS A 99 -4.95 -6.06 -6.63
N MET A 100 -5.06 -5.22 -5.60
CA MET A 100 -5.05 -3.76 -5.78
C MET A 100 -3.75 -3.30 -6.45
N SER A 101 -2.60 -3.76 -5.93
CA SER A 101 -1.27 -3.46 -6.47
C SER A 101 -1.11 -3.99 -7.89
N VAL A 102 -1.55 -5.24 -8.14
CA VAL A 102 -1.50 -5.86 -9.47
C VAL A 102 -2.30 -5.04 -10.49
N LYS A 103 -3.54 -4.62 -10.15
CA LYS A 103 -4.36 -3.79 -11.04
C LYS A 103 -3.69 -2.44 -11.36
N ILE A 104 -3.03 -1.83 -10.37
CA ILE A 104 -2.27 -0.58 -10.58
C ILE A 104 -1.10 -0.79 -11.53
N VAL A 105 -0.24 -1.78 -11.26
CA VAL A 105 0.94 -2.08 -12.08
C VAL A 105 0.52 -2.37 -13.52
N LYS A 106 -0.45 -3.28 -13.72
CA LYS A 106 -0.95 -3.62 -15.07
C LYS A 106 -1.39 -2.38 -15.83
N LYS A 107 -2.14 -1.49 -15.17
CA LYS A 107 -2.66 -0.32 -15.84
C LYS A 107 -1.58 0.73 -16.17
N ILE A 108 -0.57 0.87 -15.32
CA ILE A 108 0.61 1.71 -15.63
C ILE A 108 1.38 1.10 -16.81
N ARG A 109 1.63 -0.21 -16.79
CA ARG A 109 2.34 -0.93 -17.86
C ARG A 109 1.60 -0.86 -19.20
N GLU A 110 0.28 -0.93 -19.20
CA GLU A 110 -0.56 -0.76 -20.40
C GLU A 110 -0.39 0.61 -21.05
N GLU A 111 -0.29 1.68 -20.25
CA GLU A 111 -0.17 3.05 -20.76
C GLU A 111 1.27 3.45 -21.08
N PHE A 112 2.24 2.86 -20.39
CA PHE A 112 3.66 3.20 -20.44
C PHE A 112 4.50 1.93 -20.54
N TYR A 113 4.41 1.24 -21.69
CA TYR A 113 5.04 -0.06 -21.90
C TYR A 113 6.57 -0.03 -21.71
N ASP A 114 7.21 1.11 -21.99
CA ASP A 114 8.66 1.32 -21.98
C ASP A 114 9.21 1.80 -20.63
N MET A 115 8.35 2.27 -19.73
CA MET A 115 8.78 2.93 -18.51
C MET A 115 9.09 1.88 -17.43
N PRO A 116 10.30 1.89 -16.83
CA PRO A 116 10.60 1.02 -15.71
C PRO A 116 9.66 1.26 -14.52
N ILE A 117 9.24 0.17 -13.88
CA ILE A 117 8.40 0.16 -12.68
C ILE A 117 9.15 -0.60 -11.59
N ASP A 118 9.66 0.13 -10.60
CA ASP A 118 10.14 -0.45 -9.35
C ASP A 118 8.99 -0.56 -8.35
N TYR A 119 9.03 -1.59 -7.51
CA TYR A 119 8.03 -1.81 -6.48
C TYR A 119 8.70 -1.89 -5.11
N LYS A 120 8.43 -0.88 -4.27
CA LYS A 120 8.89 -0.88 -2.88
C LYS A 120 8.08 -1.86 -2.07
N PHE A 121 8.66 -3.02 -1.75
CA PHE A 121 7.93 -4.14 -1.15
C PHE A 121 8.35 -4.38 0.30
N PRO A 122 7.51 -4.03 1.30
CA PRO A 122 7.86 -4.28 2.70
C PRO A 122 7.70 -5.77 3.03
N ILE A 123 8.75 -6.36 3.59
CA ILE A 123 8.73 -7.76 4.01
C ILE A 123 8.74 -7.83 5.54
N ARG A 124 7.71 -8.46 6.11
CA ARG A 124 7.68 -8.74 7.55
C ARG A 124 8.50 -10.01 7.83
N LYS A 125 9.64 -9.81 8.51
CA LYS A 125 10.58 -10.89 8.87
C LYS A 125 10.12 -11.69 10.11
N GLU A 126 9.31 -11.11 10.98
CA GLU A 126 8.88 -11.71 12.26
C GLU A 126 7.36 -11.93 12.33
N ASN A 127 6.93 -13.02 12.96
CA ASN A 127 5.53 -13.35 13.12
C ASN A 127 5.10 -13.48 14.61
N PRO A 128 4.55 -12.43 15.25
CA PRO A 128 4.37 -11.07 14.75
C PRO A 128 5.39 -10.12 15.40
N ASN A 129 6.02 -9.20 14.68
CA ASN A 129 6.51 -8.00 15.36
C ASN A 129 6.29 -6.74 14.54
N LEU A 130 5.42 -5.86 15.06
CA LEU A 130 4.64 -4.87 14.32
C LEU A 130 5.30 -3.49 14.28
N GLY A 131 6.61 -3.49 13.97
CA GLY A 131 7.40 -2.33 13.60
C GLY A 131 7.20 -1.93 12.14
N LYS A 132 7.64 -2.78 11.20
CA LYS A 132 7.37 -2.64 9.75
C LYS A 132 6.22 -3.59 9.37
N GLY A 133 5.17 -3.06 8.72
CA GLY A 133 4.04 -3.86 8.22
C GLY A 133 4.40 -4.63 6.95
N GLY A 134 3.42 -5.32 6.36
CA GLY A 134 3.58 -6.05 5.09
C GLY A 134 3.34 -7.56 5.21
N PRO A 135 3.39 -8.32 4.10
CA PRO A 135 3.28 -9.78 4.08
C PRO A 135 4.40 -10.49 4.87
N CYS A 136 4.12 -11.72 5.33
CA CYS A 136 5.17 -12.61 5.83
C CYS A 136 5.98 -13.20 4.68
N LEU A 137 7.17 -13.73 5.01
CA LEU A 137 8.07 -14.42 4.08
C LEU A 137 7.39 -15.52 3.26
N GLU A 138 6.44 -16.26 3.84
CA GLU A 138 5.77 -17.38 3.17
C GLU A 138 4.83 -16.92 2.04
N GLU A 139 4.42 -15.65 2.05
CA GLU A 139 3.51 -15.08 1.04
C GLU A 139 4.24 -14.34 -0.08
N ILE A 140 5.52 -14.00 0.14
CA ILE A 140 6.35 -13.21 -0.78
C ILE A 140 6.42 -13.83 -2.17
N GLY A 141 6.63 -15.15 -2.26
CA GLY A 141 6.75 -15.82 -3.55
C GLY A 141 5.50 -15.66 -4.43
N VAL A 142 4.31 -15.61 -3.81
CA VAL A 142 3.06 -15.37 -4.56
C VAL A 142 2.93 -13.92 -4.98
N PHE A 143 3.32 -12.98 -4.13
CA PHE A 143 3.17 -11.55 -4.42
C PHE A 143 4.17 -11.08 -5.46
N VAL A 144 5.44 -11.48 -5.32
CA VAL A 144 6.49 -11.19 -6.31
C VAL A 144 6.08 -11.73 -7.66
N ARG A 145 5.67 -13.01 -7.76
CA ARG A 145 5.22 -13.60 -9.03
C ARG A 145 4.08 -12.81 -9.66
N LEU A 146 3.03 -12.49 -8.89
CA LEU A 146 1.86 -11.77 -9.44
C LEU A 146 2.17 -10.32 -9.84
N LEU A 147 3.14 -9.68 -9.18
CA LEU A 147 3.59 -8.33 -9.50
C LEU A 147 4.55 -8.32 -10.70
N ASP A 148 5.42 -9.31 -10.80
CA ASP A 148 6.31 -9.55 -11.94
C ASP A 148 5.47 -9.81 -13.21
N GLU A 149 4.51 -10.75 -13.15
CA GLU A 149 3.53 -10.99 -14.23
C GLU A 149 2.68 -9.76 -14.59
N ALA A 150 2.53 -8.80 -13.67
CA ALA A 150 1.84 -7.55 -13.92
C ALA A 150 2.70 -6.50 -14.65
N GLY A 151 4.03 -6.68 -14.65
CA GLY A 151 5.00 -5.81 -15.29
C GLY A 151 5.83 -4.96 -14.34
N VAL A 152 6.07 -5.40 -13.09
CA VAL A 152 7.12 -4.83 -12.24
C VAL A 152 8.49 -5.27 -12.74
N ASP A 153 9.44 -4.35 -12.87
CA ASP A 153 10.81 -4.65 -13.36
C ASP A 153 11.82 -4.83 -12.22
N SER A 154 11.55 -4.24 -11.05
CA SER A 154 12.44 -4.33 -9.90
C SER A 154 11.68 -4.29 -8.58
N PHE A 155 12.30 -4.87 -7.54
CA PHE A 155 11.77 -4.85 -6.19
C PHE A 155 12.82 -4.34 -5.22
N ILE A 156 12.47 -3.32 -4.44
CA ILE A 156 13.33 -2.79 -3.37
C ILE A 156 12.72 -3.05 -1.99
N ASN A 157 13.56 -3.52 -1.06
CA ASN A 157 13.20 -3.74 0.34
C ASN A 157 14.10 -2.86 1.23
N PHE A 158 13.49 -2.12 2.17
CA PHE A 158 14.18 -1.24 3.12
C PHE A 158 13.94 -1.66 4.57
#